data_AF-A0A0D2VAF1-F1
#
_entry.id   AF-A0A0D2VAF1-F1
#
_cell.length_a   1.000
_cell.length_b   1.000
_cell.length_c   1.000
_cell.angle_alpha   90.00
_cell.angle_beta   90.00
_cell.angle_gamma   90.00
#
_symmetry.space_group_name_H-M   'P 1'
#
loop_
_entity.id
_entity.type
_entity.pdbx_description
1 polymer ?
#
loop_
_entity_poly.entity_id
_entity_poly.type
_entity_poly.pdbx_seq_one_letter_code
_entity_poly.pdbx_strand_id
1 'polypeptide(L)'
;MCQCGFYIYSIAALLTWETRRKDFAVMMSHHVITVILIGYSYITSFFRIGSIILALHDASDVFLEAAKVFKYSERELGASVCFGLFAISWLLLRLIFFPFWVIKTSSYDVREFLNLSESYPMSLYYVFNTMLLMLLVFHVYWWFLICSMIMRQLKNRGKVGEDIRSDSEDDD
;
A
#
# COMPACT_ATOMS: atom_id res chain seq x y z
N MET A 1 -0.24 14.41 -11.35
CA MET A 1 -1.67 14.80 -11.39
C MET A 1 -2.57 13.61 -11.76
N CYS A 2 -2.23 12.77 -12.75
CA CYS A 2 -3.01 11.56 -13.09
C CYS A 2 -3.19 10.58 -11.91
N GLN A 3 -2.17 10.39 -11.07
CA GLN A 3 -2.27 9.54 -9.88
C GLN A 3 -3.25 10.07 -8.82
N CYS A 4 -3.33 11.39 -8.59
CA CYS A 4 -4.36 11.95 -7.70
C CYS A 4 -5.76 11.64 -8.22
N GLY A 5 -5.97 11.79 -9.53
CA GLY A 5 -7.23 11.43 -10.19
C GLY A 5 -7.55 9.94 -10.02
N PHE A 6 -6.56 9.07 -10.17
CA PHE A 6 -6.71 7.64 -9.91
C PHE A 6 -7.10 7.37 -8.45
N TYR A 7 -6.40 7.94 -7.46
CA TYR A 7 -6.72 7.74 -6.05
C TYR A 7 -8.09 8.30 -5.65
N ILE A 8 -8.49 9.46 -6.18
CA ILE A 8 -9.83 10.04 -5.95
C ILE A 8 -10.90 9.17 -6.60
N TYR A 9 -10.65 8.68 -7.82
CA TYR A 9 -11.53 7.71 -8.48
C TYR A 9 -11.63 6.40 -7.69
N SER A 10 -10.52 5.87 -7.17
CA SER A 10 -10.49 4.68 -6.32
C SER A 10 -11.31 4.89 -5.04
N ILE A 11 -11.22 6.07 -4.41
CA ILE A 11 -12.07 6.42 -3.25
C ILE A 11 -13.54 6.42 -3.64
N ALA A 12 -13.91 7.05 -4.77
CA ALA A 12 -15.28 7.08 -5.24
C ALA A 12 -15.80 5.67 -5.60
N ALA A 13 -14.98 4.84 -6.25
CA ALA A 13 -15.30 3.47 -6.62
C ALA A 13 -15.45 2.57 -5.37
N LEU A 14 -14.57 2.71 -4.38
CA LEU A 14 -14.71 2.05 -3.08
C LEU A 14 -16.00 2.47 -2.37
N LEU A 15 -16.32 3.76 -2.36
CA LEU A 15 -17.49 4.28 -1.64
C LEU A 15 -18.82 3.86 -2.27
N THR A 16 -18.85 3.65 -3.59
CA THR A 16 -20.10 3.48 -4.36
C THR A 16 -20.31 2.07 -4.93
N TRP A 17 -19.25 1.29 -5.16
CA TRP A 17 -19.34 0.08 -5.97
C TRP A 17 -18.70 -1.16 -5.34
N GLU A 18 -17.75 -1.01 -4.41
CA GLU A 18 -17.05 -2.16 -3.83
C GLU A 18 -17.81 -2.76 -2.63
N THR A 19 -18.00 -4.08 -2.64
CA THR A 19 -18.64 -4.81 -1.55
C THR A 19 -17.85 -4.64 -0.25
N ARG A 20 -18.58 -4.47 0.87
CA ARG A 20 -18.02 -4.22 2.21
C ARG A 20 -17.26 -5.45 2.73
N ARG A 21 -16.01 -5.62 2.29
CA ARG A 21 -15.07 -6.61 2.84
C ARG A 21 -14.49 -6.15 4.18
N LYS A 22 -13.99 -7.09 4.99
CA LYS A 22 -13.47 -6.80 6.34
C LYS A 22 -12.34 -5.78 6.36
N ASP A 23 -11.60 -5.63 5.27
CA ASP A 23 -10.51 -4.65 5.10
C ASP A 23 -10.96 -3.30 4.53
N PHE A 24 -12.25 -3.09 4.24
CA PHE A 24 -12.75 -1.88 3.58
C PHE A 24 -12.33 -0.60 4.31
N ALA A 25 -12.47 -0.59 5.65
CA ALA A 25 -12.09 0.56 6.47
C ALA A 25 -10.58 0.86 6.41
N VAL A 26 -9.75 -0.18 6.32
CA VAL A 26 -8.28 -0.06 6.23
C VAL A 26 -7.88 0.46 4.84
N MET A 27 -8.47 -0.10 3.77
CA MET A 27 -8.25 0.36 2.40
C MET A 27 -8.69 1.82 2.21
N MET A 28 -9.88 2.19 2.71
CA MET A 28 -10.38 3.57 2.64
C MET A 28 -9.45 4.53 3.39
N SER A 29 -9.05 4.18 4.61
CA SER A 29 -8.13 5.00 5.40
C SER A 29 -6.79 5.20 4.68
N HIS A 30 -6.26 4.15 4.06
CA HIS A 30 -5.04 4.23 3.25
C HIS A 30 -5.19 5.19 2.07
N HIS A 31 -6.29 5.11 1.33
CA HIS A 31 -6.53 6.02 0.20
C HIS A 31 -6.66 7.48 0.64
N VAL A 32 -7.33 7.74 1.76
CA VAL A 32 -7.41 9.10 2.33
C VAL A 32 -6.02 9.62 2.70
N ILE A 33 -5.20 8.81 3.40
CA ILE A 33 -3.85 9.20 3.80
C ILE A 33 -2.94 9.43 2.60
N THR A 34 -3.00 8.56 1.58
CA THR A 34 -2.18 8.72 0.36
C THR A 34 -2.56 9.97 -0.43
N VAL A 35 -3.85 10.29 -0.56
CA VAL A 35 -4.29 11.55 -1.20
C VAL A 35 -3.79 12.76 -0.43
N ILE A 36 -3.88 12.74 0.90
CA ILE A 36 -3.37 13.83 1.73
C ILE A 36 -1.85 13.95 1.60
N LEU A 37 -1.11 12.83 1.62
CA LEU A 37 0.35 12.82 1.44
C LEU A 37 0.76 13.37 0.07
N ILE A 38 0.04 13.05 -1.00
CA ILE A 38 0.34 13.59 -2.33
C ILE A 38 0.05 15.10 -2.38
N GLY A 39 -1.09 15.55 -1.83
CA GLY A 39 -1.41 16.97 -1.72
C GLY A 39 -0.38 17.74 -0.88
N TYR A 40 0.06 17.13 0.22
CA TYR A 40 1.07 17.68 1.10
C TYR A 40 2.44 17.80 0.42
N SER A 41 2.87 16.75 -0.29
CA SER A 41 4.11 16.74 -1.10
C SER A 41 4.09 17.82 -2.18
N TYR A 42 2.91 18.14 -2.73
CA TYR A 42 2.75 19.22 -3.71
C TYR A 42 2.92 20.60 -3.09
N ILE A 43 2.31 20.87 -1.93
CA ILE A 43 2.41 22.17 -1.24
C ILE A 43 3.84 22.41 -0.73
N THR A 44 4.52 21.37 -0.25
CA THR A 44 5.86 21.44 0.34
C THR A 44 7.01 21.23 -0.67
N SER A 45 6.70 21.10 -1.97
CA SER A 45 7.66 20.86 -3.04
C SER A 45 8.53 19.59 -2.88
N PHE A 46 8.15 18.65 -2.01
CA PHE A 46 8.82 17.35 -1.84
C PHE A 46 8.44 16.33 -2.93
N PHE A 47 8.30 16.78 -4.17
CA PHE A 47 7.82 15.97 -5.29
C PHE A 47 8.69 14.73 -5.55
N ARG A 48 10.01 14.84 -5.32
CA ARG A 48 10.95 13.74 -5.53
C ARG A 48 10.66 12.56 -4.60
N ILE A 49 10.47 12.82 -3.31
CA ILE A 49 10.18 11.80 -2.31
C ILE A 49 8.80 11.19 -2.57
N GLY A 50 7.79 12.03 -2.83
CA GLY A 50 6.44 11.56 -3.17
C GLY A 50 6.42 10.65 -4.41
N SER A 51 7.18 10.99 -5.45
CA SER A 51 7.27 10.18 -6.67
C SER A 51 7.93 8.82 -6.44
N ILE A 52 8.98 8.77 -5.61
CA ILE A 52 9.64 7.50 -5.24
C ILE A 52 8.68 6.60 -4.47
N ILE A 53 7.93 7.16 -3.51
CA ILE A 53 6.91 6.41 -2.76
C ILE A 53 5.90 5.81 -3.74
N LEU A 54 5.35 6.61 -4.64
CA LEU A 54 4.35 6.16 -5.62
C LEU A 54 4.89 5.05 -6.53
N ALA A 55 6.12 5.20 -7.05
CA ALA A 55 6.75 4.20 -7.90
C ALA A 55 6.98 2.85 -7.16
N LEU A 56 7.37 2.90 -5.88
CA LEU A 56 7.54 1.70 -5.06
C LEU A 56 6.22 0.94 -4.86
N HIS A 57 5.09 1.67 -4.75
CA HIS A 57 3.78 1.05 -4.58
C HIS A 57 3.29 0.43 -5.90
N ASP A 58 3.42 1.17 -7.01
CA ASP A 58 2.96 0.72 -8.33
C ASP A 58 3.74 -0.52 -8.80
N ALA A 59 5.05 -0.58 -8.55
CA ALA A 59 5.90 -1.71 -8.91
C ALA A 59 5.45 -3.04 -8.28
N SER A 60 4.98 -3.03 -7.02
CA SER A 60 4.47 -4.27 -6.41
C SER A 60 3.11 -4.67 -6.96
N ASP A 61 2.27 -3.71 -7.32
CA ASP A 61 0.88 -3.97 -7.73
C ASP A 61 0.80 -4.62 -9.12
N VAL A 62 1.78 -4.36 -9.99
CA VAL A 62 1.94 -5.07 -11.28
C VAL A 62 2.00 -6.60 -11.08
N PHE A 63 2.72 -7.08 -10.06
CA PHE A 63 2.81 -8.52 -9.78
C PHE A 63 1.50 -9.09 -9.24
N LEU A 64 0.73 -8.31 -8.46
CA LEU A 64 -0.57 -8.71 -7.95
C LEU A 64 -1.59 -8.87 -9.09
N GLU A 65 -1.66 -7.89 -9.98
CA GLU A 65 -2.57 -7.94 -11.13
C GLU A 65 -2.19 -9.08 -12.08
N ALA A 66 -0.89 -9.33 -12.30
CA ALA A 66 -0.44 -10.49 -13.04
C ALA A 66 -0.91 -11.80 -12.39
N ALA A 67 -0.81 -11.95 -11.07
CA ALA A 67 -1.28 -13.13 -10.35
C ALA A 67 -2.80 -13.36 -10.53
N LYS A 68 -3.60 -12.27 -10.50
CA LYS A 68 -5.05 -12.34 -10.75
C LYS A 68 -5.36 -12.80 -12.18
N VAL A 69 -4.69 -12.24 -13.19
CA VAL A 69 -4.88 -12.63 -14.60
C VAL A 69 -4.58 -14.12 -14.80
N PHE A 70 -3.50 -14.63 -14.21
CA PHE A 70 -3.19 -16.06 -14.27
C PHE A 70 -4.22 -16.93 -13.53
N LYS A 71 -4.77 -16.43 -12.41
CA LYS A 71 -5.85 -17.11 -11.69
C LYS A 71 -7.12 -17.20 -12.54
N TYR A 72 -7.51 -16.11 -13.21
CA TYR A 72 -8.66 -16.10 -14.13
C TYR A 72 -8.45 -16.96 -15.38
N SER A 73 -7.20 -17.14 -15.80
CA SER A 73 -6.85 -18.00 -16.93
C SER A 73 -6.73 -19.48 -16.55
N GLU A 74 -7.15 -19.88 -15.35
CA GLU A 74 -7.08 -21.25 -14.79
C GLU A 74 -5.65 -21.84 -14.74
N ARG A 75 -4.61 -20.99 -14.86
CA ARG A 75 -3.20 -21.41 -14.78
C ARG A 75 -2.72 -21.33 -13.34
N GLU A 76 -3.05 -22.33 -12.53
CA GLU A 76 -2.74 -22.36 -11.09
C GLU A 76 -1.24 -22.19 -10.79
N LEU A 77 -0.36 -22.83 -11.56
CA LEU A 77 1.10 -22.70 -11.38
C LEU A 77 1.59 -21.27 -11.64
N GLY A 78 1.07 -20.62 -12.70
CA GLY A 78 1.43 -19.25 -13.04
C GLY A 78 0.93 -18.25 -12.00
N ALA A 79 -0.28 -18.47 -11.49
CA ALA A 79 -0.87 -17.66 -10.43
C ALA A 79 -0.07 -17.77 -9.13
N SER A 80 0.31 -18.98 -8.72
CA SER A 80 1.10 -19.21 -7.51
C SER A 80 2.52 -18.63 -7.61
N VAL A 81 3.18 -18.72 -8.77
CA VAL A 81 4.49 -18.10 -9.00
C VAL A 81 4.39 -16.58 -8.94
N CYS A 82 3.42 -15.98 -9.64
CA CYS A 82 3.22 -14.52 -9.63
C CYS A 82 2.84 -13.99 -8.26
N PHE A 83 2.03 -14.75 -7.49
CA PHE A 83 1.69 -14.41 -6.12
C PHE A 83 2.90 -14.48 -5.19
N GLY A 84 3.79 -15.46 -5.38
CA GLY A 84 5.08 -15.53 -4.67
C GLY A 84 5.99 -14.35 -5.00
N LEU A 85 6.10 -13.97 -6.28
CA LEU A 85 6.86 -12.79 -6.70
C LEU A 85 6.27 -11.49 -6.12
N PHE A 86 4.94 -11.38 -6.10
CA PHE A 86 4.25 -10.28 -5.44
C PHE A 86 4.62 -10.19 -3.96
N ALA A 87 4.61 -11.31 -3.22
CA ALA A 87 4.96 -11.31 -1.80
C ALA A 87 6.42 -10.89 -1.56
N ILE A 88 7.37 -11.38 -2.37
CA ILE A 88 8.78 -10.97 -2.28
C ILE A 88 8.92 -9.48 -2.58
N SER A 89 8.28 -9.01 -3.65
CA SER A 89 8.28 -7.59 -4.02
C SER A 89 7.67 -6.72 -2.91
N TRP A 90 6.58 -7.17 -2.28
CA TRP A 90 5.94 -6.46 -1.18
C TRP A 90 6.86 -6.30 0.02
N LEU A 91 7.52 -7.39 0.44
CA LEU A 91 8.45 -7.40 1.56
C LEU A 91 9.61 -6.42 1.30
N LEU A 92 10.26 -6.55 0.14
CA LEU A 92 11.43 -5.74 -0.20
C LEU A 92 11.06 -4.26 -0.35
N LEU A 93 10.06 -3.93 -1.18
CA LEU A 93 9.77 -2.56 -1.53
C LEU A 93 9.05 -1.81 -0.39
N ARG A 94 8.04 -2.43 0.23
CA ARG A 94 7.16 -1.75 1.18
C ARG A 94 7.54 -1.96 2.65
N LEU A 95 8.21 -3.06 3.00
CA LEU A 95 8.60 -3.33 4.39
C LEU A 95 10.08 -3.04 4.69
N ILE A 96 10.94 -3.05 3.67
CA ILE A 96 12.37 -2.72 3.83
C ILE A 96 12.67 -1.36 3.21
N PHE A 97 12.56 -1.21 1.89
CA PHE A 97 12.94 0.05 1.22
C PHE A 97 12.14 1.25 1.74
N PHE A 98 10.81 1.12 1.89
CA PHE A 98 9.98 2.22 2.39
C PHE A 98 10.43 2.75 3.77
N PRO A 99 10.49 1.97 4.86
CA PRO A 99 10.92 2.52 6.15
C PRO A 99 12.40 2.90 6.20
N PHE A 100 13.31 2.10 5.65
CA PHE A 100 14.75 2.36 5.79
C PHE A 100 15.24 3.52 4.93
N TRP A 101 14.61 3.77 3.78
CA TRP A 101 14.97 4.88 2.89
C TRP A 101 14.03 6.07 3.07
N VAL A 102 12.71 5.90 2.98
CA VAL A 102 11.77 7.05 2.98
C VAL A 102 11.69 7.72 4.35
N ILE A 103 11.55 6.95 5.44
CA ILE A 103 11.44 7.54 6.78
C ILE A 103 12.77 8.15 7.22
N LYS A 104 13.88 7.50 6.86
CA LYS A 104 15.23 8.05 7.10
C LYS A 104 15.43 9.36 6.35
N THR A 105 15.20 9.39 5.04
CA THR A 105 15.34 10.61 4.22
C THR A 105 14.39 11.72 4.69
N SER A 106 13.14 11.39 5.03
CA SER A 106 12.18 12.34 5.61
C SER A 106 12.64 12.92 6.96
N SER A 107 13.32 12.12 7.79
CA SER A 107 13.77 12.57 9.11
C SER A 107 15.06 13.41 9.09
N TYR A 108 15.96 13.14 8.12
CA TYR A 108 17.26 13.82 8.02
C TYR A 108 17.22 15.02 7.07
N ASP A 109 16.69 14.88 5.85
CA ASP A 109 16.75 15.96 4.84
C ASP A 109 15.78 17.09 5.18
N VAL A 110 14.59 16.79 5.72
CA VAL A 110 13.59 17.82 6.06
C VAL A 110 14.04 18.71 7.22
N ARG A 111 14.88 18.17 8.11
CA ARG A 111 15.50 18.91 9.23
C ARG A 111 16.52 19.95 8.76
N GLU A 112 17.13 19.74 7.59
CA GLU A 112 18.13 20.65 7.02
C GLU A 112 17.49 21.83 6.26
N PHE A 113 16.33 21.63 5.65
CA PHE A 113 15.61 22.68 4.91
C PHE A 113 14.60 23.49 5.74
N LEU A 114 14.05 22.92 6.82
CA LEU A 114 13.12 23.63 7.70
C LEU A 114 13.87 24.26 8.88
N ASN A 115 13.75 25.58 9.02
CA ASN A 115 14.08 26.27 10.26
C ASN A 115 13.10 25.83 11.36
N LEU A 116 13.44 24.73 12.06
CA LEU A 116 12.69 24.17 13.19
C LEU A 116 12.57 25.11 14.41
N SER A 117 13.10 26.33 14.31
CA SER A 117 12.93 27.41 15.29
C SER A 117 11.51 28.01 15.28
N GLU A 118 10.73 27.81 14.21
CA GLU A 118 9.35 28.29 14.12
C GLU A 118 8.32 27.17 14.33
N SER A 119 7.21 27.47 15.03
CA SER A 119 6.16 26.48 15.33
C SER A 119 5.47 25.90 14.09
N TYR A 120 5.34 26.71 13.03
CA TYR A 120 4.66 26.30 11.79
C TYR A 120 5.40 25.16 11.05
N PRO A 121 6.69 25.29 10.69
CA PRO A 121 7.43 24.20 10.03
C PRO A 121 7.61 22.96 10.92
N MET A 122 7.62 23.11 12.25
CA MET A 122 7.72 21.99 13.18
C MET A 122 6.47 21.09 13.15
N SER A 123 5.27 21.68 13.26
CA SER A 123 4.01 20.92 13.22
C SER A 123 3.83 20.17 11.90
N LEU A 124 4.19 20.81 10.79
CA LEU A 124 4.20 20.25 9.45
C LEU A 124 5.09 18.98 9.37
N TYR A 125 6.32 19.05 9.88
CA TYR A 125 7.23 17.90 9.93
C TYR A 125 6.65 16.70 10.70
N TYR A 126 6.04 16.95 11.86
CA TYR A 126 5.45 15.87 12.67
C TYR A 126 4.24 15.23 11.99
N VAL A 127 3.35 16.03 11.38
CA VAL A 127 2.19 15.52 10.64
C VAL A 127 2.61 14.64 9.47
N PHE A 128 3.63 15.07 8.70
CA PHE A 128 4.09 14.27 7.56
C PHE A 128 4.68 12.93 7.98
N ASN A 129 5.54 12.91 9.02
CA ASN A 129 6.14 11.67 9.52
C ASN A 129 5.13 10.73 10.18
N THR A 130 4.13 11.25 10.90
CA THR A 130 3.07 10.40 11.48
C THR A 130 2.22 9.74 10.41
N MET A 131 1.92 10.45 9.31
CA MET A 131 1.21 9.87 8.16
C MET A 131 2.02 8.77 7.45
N LEU A 132 3.32 8.97 7.26
CA LEU A 132 4.20 7.93 6.72
C LEU A 132 4.28 6.69 7.62
N LEU A 133 4.34 6.89 8.95
CA LEU A 133 4.30 5.80 9.92
C LEU A 133 2.97 5.05 9.90
N MET A 134 1.85 5.76 9.80
CA MET A 134 0.53 5.14 9.68
C MET A 134 0.44 4.27 8.42
N LEU A 135 0.99 4.75 7.30
CA LEU A 135 1.06 4.00 6.05
C LEU A 135 1.91 2.72 6.20
N LEU A 136 3.03 2.79 6.95
CA LEU A 136 3.83 1.63 7.28
C LEU A 136 3.05 0.59 8.11
N VAL A 137 2.24 1.03 9.09
CA VAL A 137 1.39 0.13 9.88
C VAL A 137 0.41 -0.63 8.98
N PHE A 138 -0.16 0.04 7.99
CA PHE A 138 -1.03 -0.62 7.00
C PHE A 138 -0.27 -1.65 6.16
N HIS A 139 0.97 -1.35 5.75
CA HIS A 139 1.81 -2.33 5.04
C HIS A 139 2.12 -3.57 5.87
N VAL A 140 2.38 -3.40 7.17
CA VAL A 140 2.59 -4.52 8.11
C VAL A 140 1.32 -5.35 8.25
N TYR A 141 0.16 -4.71 8.36
CA TYR A 141 -1.13 -5.40 8.43
C TYR A 141 -1.39 -6.25 7.18
N TRP A 142 -1.21 -5.69 5.98
CA TRP A 142 -1.37 -6.45 4.74
C TRP A 142 -0.30 -7.52 4.55
N TRP A 143 0.93 -7.30 5.01
CA TRP A 143 1.96 -8.33 5.01
C TRP A 143 1.54 -9.57 5.79
N PHE A 144 0.90 -9.39 6.95
CA PHE A 144 0.33 -10.51 7.71
C PHE A 144 -0.73 -11.29 6.91
N LEU A 145 -1.61 -10.58 6.19
CA LEU A 145 -2.62 -11.22 5.32
C LEU A 145 -1.98 -12.00 4.15
N ILE A 146 -0.94 -11.44 3.52
CA ILE A 146 -0.19 -12.10 2.44
C ILE A 146 0.46 -13.39 2.97
N CYS A 147 1.12 -13.34 4.13
CA CYS A 147 1.69 -14.52 4.77
C CYS A 147 0.64 -15.57 5.09
N SER A 148 -0.53 -15.16 5.61
CA SER A 148 -1.67 -16.04 5.88
C SER A 148 -2.16 -16.75 4.61
N MET A 149 -2.28 -16.01 3.51
CA MET A 149 -2.62 -16.58 2.20
C MET A 149 -1.56 -17.60 1.74
N ILE A 150 -0.27 -17.29 1.82
CA ILE A 150 0.83 -18.21 1.46
C ILE A 150 0.77 -19.50 2.29
N MET A 151 0.53 -19.41 3.61
CA MET A 151 0.38 -20.59 4.46
C MET A 151 -0.80 -21.46 4.02
N ARG A 152 -1.92 -20.84 3.63
CA ARG A 152 -3.09 -21.55 3.10
C ARG A 152 -2.80 -22.20 1.73
N GLN A 153 -2.05 -21.53 0.85
CA GLN A 153 -1.58 -22.09 -0.42
C GLN A 153 -0.74 -23.35 -0.20
N LEU A 154 0.22 -23.29 0.72
CA LEU A 154 1.11 -24.41 1.06
C LEU A 154 0.32 -25.61 1.60
N LYS A 155 -0.66 -25.37 2.48
CA LYS A 155 -1.53 -26.42 3.02
C LYS A 155 -2.40 -27.07 1.94
N ASN A 156 -2.81 -26.31 0.93
CA ASN A 156 -3.67 -26.78 -0.17
C ASN A 156 -2.89 -27.31 -1.39
N ARG A 157 -1.63 -27.73 -1.23
CA ARG A 157 -0.73 -28.21 -2.31
C ARG A 157 -0.58 -27.23 -3.48
N GLY A 158 -0.53 -25.93 -3.20
CA GLY A 158 -0.27 -24.89 -4.20
C GLY A 158 -1.49 -24.41 -5.00
N LYS A 159 -2.71 -24.84 -4.61
CA LYS A 159 -3.96 -24.33 -5.18
C LYS A 159 -4.31 -22.96 -4.63
N VAL A 160 -4.56 -22.02 -5.53
CA VAL A 160 -4.95 -20.64 -5.21
C VAL A 160 -6.37 -20.56 -4.63
N GLY A 161 -6.50 -20.91 -3.35
CA GLY A 161 -7.74 -20.84 -2.59
C GLY A 161 -8.41 -19.45 -2.58
N GLU A 162 -9.63 -19.41 -2.06
CA GLU A 162 -10.41 -18.17 -1.93
C GLU A 162 -9.73 -17.17 -1.00
N ASP A 163 -9.93 -15.89 -1.33
CA ASP A 163 -9.38 -14.76 -0.58
C ASP A 163 -9.93 -14.77 0.85
N ILE A 164 -9.05 -14.68 1.85
CA ILE A 164 -9.43 -14.65 3.27
C ILE A 164 -10.17 -13.35 3.65
N ARG A 165 -10.18 -12.37 2.74
CA ARG A 165 -10.82 -11.06 2.88
C ARG A 165 -12.28 -11.06 2.45
N SER A 166 -12.65 -11.98 1.58
CA SER A 166 -14.04 -12.29 1.24
C SER A 166 -14.52 -13.35 2.22
N ASP A 167 -15.08 -12.93 3.36
CA ASP A 167 -15.94 -13.84 4.10
C ASP A 167 -17.12 -14.21 3.20
N SER A 168 -17.33 -15.51 3.09
CA SER A 168 -18.49 -16.18 2.55
C SER A 168 -19.79 -15.61 3.11
N GLU A 169 -20.66 -15.11 2.24
CA GLU A 169 -22.10 -14.95 2.52
C GLU A 169 -22.80 -16.33 2.52
N ASP A 170 -22.22 -17.34 3.18
CA ASP A 170 -22.79 -18.69 3.31
C ASP A 170 -22.69 -19.16 4.78
N ASP A 171 -23.33 -18.42 5.68
CA ASP A 171 -23.75 -18.92 7.00
C ASP A 171 -24.89 -18.01 7.53
N ASP A 172 -26.07 -18.12 6.90
CA ASP A 172 -27.41 -18.30 7.51
C ASP A 172 -28.54 -18.25 6.45
#